data_AF-A0A3S1F794-F1
#
_entry.id   AF-A0A3S1F794-F1
#
_cell.length_a   1.000
_cell.length_b   1.000
_cell.length_c   1.000
_cell.angle_alpha   90.00
_cell.angle_beta   90.00
_cell.angle_gamma   90.00
#
_symmetry.space_group_name_H-M   'P 1'
#
loop_
_entity.id
_entity.type
_entity.pdbx_description
1 polymer ?
#
loop_
_entity_poly.entity_id
_entity_poly.type
_entity_poly.pdbx_seq_one_letter_code
_entity_poly.pdbx_strand_id
1 'polypeptide(L)'
;MQNPTRAICAATLLFAIGAVGLTSISPFAYVSSAQAQEEYLPTQKDFVGKWKLNGGAIRPPRDMKDAPTPEQAAAANEFQQTVTAFYGAFDYLEITADGRYNFHQPGDPTSGPCVWCGTWSFSNSSAWLKLETAPRLDIYAKDGDMQMTYTVEPDEKSKYAWLVFGWTKAE
;
A
#
# COMPACT_ATOMS: atom_id res chain seq x y z
N MET A 1 -63.88 -29.03 -22.69
CA MET A 1 -65.19 -28.72 -23.29
C MET A 1 -65.55 -27.29 -22.90
N GLN A 2 -65.76 -26.44 -23.91
CA GLN A 2 -66.71 -25.32 -23.98
C GLN A 2 -66.69 -24.22 -22.89
N ASN A 3 -66.26 -23.02 -23.30
CA ASN A 3 -66.84 -21.75 -22.86
C ASN A 3 -68.32 -21.66 -23.31
N PRO A 4 -69.19 -21.01 -22.53
CA PRO A 4 -69.89 -19.80 -23.01
C PRO A 4 -70.18 -18.80 -21.86
N THR A 5 -70.62 -17.55 -21.99
CA THR A 5 -70.81 -16.57 -23.07
C THR A 5 -71.34 -15.28 -22.40
N ARG A 6 -70.77 -14.12 -22.78
CA ARG A 6 -71.32 -12.75 -22.94
C ARG A 6 -72.61 -12.30 -22.23
N ALA A 7 -72.60 -11.05 -21.75
CA ALA A 7 -73.30 -9.86 -22.32
C ALA A 7 -73.11 -8.66 -21.35
N ILE A 8 -72.49 -7.52 -21.68
CA ILE A 8 -72.75 -6.45 -22.68
C ILE A 8 -73.61 -5.29 -22.12
N CYS A 9 -73.13 -4.07 -22.43
CA CYS A 9 -73.73 -2.73 -22.42
C CYS A 9 -73.65 -1.91 -21.13
N ALA A 10 -73.38 -0.60 -21.12
CA ALA A 10 -72.76 0.37 -22.03
C ALA A 10 -72.86 1.72 -21.30
N ALA A 11 -71.80 2.53 -21.27
CA ALA A 11 -71.91 4.00 -21.28
C ALA A 11 -70.53 4.61 -21.51
N THR A 12 -70.32 5.09 -22.73
CA THR A 12 -69.24 6.00 -23.14
C THR A 12 -69.59 7.43 -22.77
N LEU A 13 -68.65 8.20 -22.20
CA LEU A 13 -68.44 9.60 -22.60
C LEU A 13 -67.04 10.09 -22.18
N LEU A 14 -66.37 10.68 -23.17
CA LEU A 14 -65.01 11.21 -23.20
C LEU A 14 -64.83 12.51 -22.41
N PHE A 15 -63.59 12.80 -21.98
CA PHE A 15 -62.82 14.05 -22.22
C PHE A 15 -61.39 13.82 -21.66
N ALA A 16 -60.38 13.49 -22.48
CA ALA A 16 -59.47 14.35 -23.24
C ALA A 16 -58.24 14.91 -22.45
N ILE A 17 -57.09 14.26 -22.71
CA ILE A 17 -55.72 14.77 -23.02
C ILE A 17 -54.97 15.68 -22.02
N GLY A 18 -53.76 15.23 -21.66
CA GLY A 18 -52.61 16.05 -21.23
C GLY A 18 -51.53 15.19 -20.54
N ALA A 19 -50.73 14.41 -21.27
CA ALA A 19 -49.40 14.76 -21.79
C ALA A 19 -48.23 14.26 -20.89
N VAL A 20 -47.48 13.27 -21.43
CA VAL A 20 -46.05 12.94 -21.23
C VAL A 20 -45.61 12.66 -19.77
N GLY A 21 -45.37 11.43 -19.33
CA GLY A 21 -44.33 10.54 -19.85
C GLY A 21 -43.08 10.65 -18.96
N LEU A 22 -42.97 9.82 -17.92
CA LEU A 22 -41.73 9.62 -17.17
C LEU A 22 -41.61 8.13 -16.85
N THR A 23 -40.96 7.44 -17.79
CA THR A 23 -40.36 6.12 -17.58
C THR A 23 -39.38 6.20 -16.43
N SER A 24 -39.67 5.49 -15.35
CA SER A 24 -38.76 5.26 -14.23
C SER A 24 -37.60 4.38 -14.70
N ILE A 25 -36.55 5.02 -15.23
CA ILE A 25 -35.25 4.41 -15.44
C ILE A 25 -34.49 4.52 -14.11
N SER A 26 -34.22 3.38 -13.49
CA SER A 26 -33.31 3.29 -12.34
C SER A 26 -32.01 4.01 -12.65
N PRO A 27 -31.58 5.02 -11.87
CA PRO A 27 -30.22 5.48 -11.98
C PRO A 27 -29.38 4.42 -11.27
N PHE A 28 -28.59 3.68 -12.04
CA PHE A 28 -27.28 3.30 -11.56
C PHE A 28 -26.68 4.59 -10.97
N ALA A 29 -26.56 4.65 -9.64
CA ALA A 29 -25.93 5.78 -8.99
C ALA A 29 -24.51 5.85 -9.54
N TYR A 30 -24.30 6.77 -10.47
CA TYR A 30 -22.99 7.09 -11.00
C TYR A 30 -22.22 7.61 -9.80
N VAL A 31 -21.40 6.75 -9.19
CA VAL A 31 -20.42 7.19 -8.20
C VAL A 31 -19.52 8.13 -8.99
N SER A 32 -19.75 9.42 -8.82
CA SER A 32 -18.91 10.45 -9.41
C SER A 32 -17.47 10.12 -9.06
N SER A 33 -16.58 10.18 -10.04
CA SER A 33 -15.13 10.13 -9.84
C SER A 33 -14.63 11.14 -8.80
N ALA A 34 -15.48 12.09 -8.38
CA ALA A 34 -15.25 13.02 -7.27
C ALA A 34 -15.28 12.40 -5.85
N GLN A 35 -15.52 11.09 -5.71
CA GLN A 35 -15.24 10.35 -4.46
C GLN A 35 -14.16 9.27 -4.63
N ALA A 36 -13.28 9.42 -5.63
CA ALA A 36 -11.94 8.86 -5.48
C ALA A 36 -11.33 9.56 -4.26
N GLN A 37 -11.13 8.85 -3.16
CA GLN A 37 -10.29 9.33 -2.06
C GLN A 37 -9.01 9.84 -2.71
N GLU A 38 -8.73 11.13 -2.55
CA GLU A 38 -7.49 11.74 -3.04
C GLU A 38 -6.34 10.85 -2.59
N GLU A 39 -5.58 10.34 -3.55
CA GLU A 39 -4.48 9.44 -3.28
C GLU A 39 -3.51 10.17 -2.33
N TYR A 40 -3.26 9.59 -1.16
CA TYR A 40 -2.34 10.19 -0.20
C TYR A 40 -0.94 10.21 -0.81
N LEU A 41 -0.39 11.40 -1.00
CA LEU A 41 0.97 11.60 -1.50
C LEU A 41 1.87 12.03 -0.32
N PRO A 42 2.71 11.12 0.22
CA PRO A 42 3.65 11.46 1.28
C PRO A 42 4.60 12.58 0.87
N THR A 43 5.01 13.36 1.87
CA THR A 43 6.09 14.33 1.79
C THR A 43 7.28 13.83 2.60
N GLN A 44 8.46 14.44 2.42
CA GLN A 44 9.63 14.13 3.24
C GLN A 44 9.36 14.23 4.75
N LYS A 45 8.47 15.15 5.17
CA LYS A 45 8.11 15.35 6.58
C LYS A 45 7.46 14.11 7.20
N ASP A 46 6.72 13.33 6.42
CA ASP A 46 5.99 12.17 6.92
C ASP A 46 6.92 11.06 7.42
N PHE A 47 8.10 10.94 6.77
CA PHE A 47 9.16 9.99 7.13
C PHE A 47 9.98 10.43 8.36
N VAL A 48 9.91 11.70 8.77
CA VAL A 48 10.69 12.20 9.91
C VAL A 48 10.13 11.63 11.21
N GLY A 49 11.03 11.14 12.06
CA GLY A 49 10.71 10.58 13.37
C GLY A 49 11.48 9.31 13.68
N LYS A 50 11.04 8.63 14.74
CA LYS A 50 11.57 7.33 15.15
C LYS A 50 10.60 6.24 14.69
N TRP A 51 11.15 5.13 14.25
CA TRP A 51 10.41 4.04 13.62
C TRP A 51 10.88 2.70 14.18
N LYS A 52 9.95 1.89 14.67
CA LYS A 52 10.23 0.55 15.18
C LYS A 52 9.82 -0.50 14.17
N LEU A 53 10.66 -1.51 13.99
CA LEU A 53 10.34 -2.66 13.15
C LEU A 53 9.08 -3.34 13.70
N ASN A 54 8.05 -3.50 12.88
CA ASN A 54 6.80 -4.17 13.27
C ASN A 54 6.67 -5.58 12.66
N GLY A 55 7.50 -5.91 11.67
CA GLY A 55 7.54 -7.23 11.05
C GLY A 55 8.19 -7.24 9.68
N GLY A 56 8.32 -8.44 9.13
CA GLY A 56 8.81 -8.67 7.78
C GLY A 56 7.92 -9.67 7.05
N ALA A 57 7.84 -9.52 5.74
CA ALA A 57 7.13 -10.42 4.84
C ALA A 57 7.96 -10.65 3.57
N ILE A 58 7.68 -11.75 2.88
CA ILE A 58 8.24 -12.05 1.57
C ILE A 58 7.12 -11.94 0.56
N ARG A 59 7.38 -11.17 -0.49
CA ARG A 59 6.49 -11.00 -1.62
C ARG A 59 7.32 -11.04 -2.90
N PRO A 60 7.11 -12.03 -3.78
CA PRO A 60 7.76 -12.06 -5.08
C PRO A 60 7.61 -10.72 -5.83
N PRO A 61 8.62 -10.28 -6.60
CA PRO A 61 8.54 -9.08 -7.42
C PRO A 61 7.31 -9.12 -8.34
N ARG A 62 6.66 -7.97 -8.51
CA ARG A 62 5.40 -7.88 -9.28
C ARG A 62 5.58 -8.20 -10.77
N ASP A 63 6.79 -8.04 -11.28
CA ASP A 63 7.19 -8.29 -12.66
C ASP A 63 7.64 -9.74 -12.90
N MET A 64 7.66 -10.59 -11.86
CA MET A 64 7.92 -12.01 -12.00
C MET A 64 6.79 -12.69 -12.78
N LYS A 65 7.13 -13.32 -13.91
CA LYS A 65 6.16 -13.91 -14.84
C LYS A 65 5.66 -15.29 -14.40
N ASP A 66 6.54 -16.05 -13.77
CA ASP A 66 6.27 -17.41 -13.31
C ASP A 66 6.11 -17.44 -11.79
N ALA A 67 5.43 -18.46 -11.28
CA ALA A 67 5.36 -18.67 -9.84
C ALA A 67 6.75 -18.99 -9.26
N PRO A 68 7.07 -18.54 -8.04
CA PRO A 68 8.28 -18.94 -7.33
C PRO A 68 8.49 -20.44 -7.31
N THR A 69 9.70 -20.90 -7.64
CA THR A 69 10.06 -22.31 -7.40
C THR A 69 10.19 -22.57 -5.89
N PRO A 70 10.06 -23.83 -5.44
CA PRO A 70 10.26 -24.17 -4.03
C PRO A 70 11.62 -23.73 -3.48
N GLU A 71 12.68 -23.86 -4.28
CA GLU A 71 14.03 -23.44 -3.92
C GLU A 71 14.15 -21.92 -3.77
N GLN A 72 13.52 -21.15 -4.68
CA GLN A 72 13.50 -19.69 -4.58
C GLN A 72 12.73 -19.22 -3.34
N ALA A 73 11.60 -19.86 -3.03
CA ALA A 73 10.82 -19.56 -1.84
C ALA A 73 11.59 -19.91 -0.56
N ALA A 74 12.28 -21.05 -0.52
CA ALA A 74 13.12 -21.45 0.61
C ALA A 74 14.28 -20.47 0.83
N ALA A 75 14.99 -20.09 -0.23
CA ALA A 75 16.07 -19.09 -0.16
C ALA A 75 15.55 -17.74 0.33
N ALA A 76 14.42 -17.25 -0.20
CA ALA A 76 13.82 -16.00 0.26
C ALA A 76 13.44 -16.05 1.75
N ASN A 77 12.94 -17.20 2.24
CA ASN A 77 12.65 -17.40 3.67
C ASN A 77 13.90 -17.33 4.54
N GLU A 78 14.99 -17.99 4.14
CA GLU A 78 16.27 -17.95 4.86
C GLU A 78 16.85 -16.53 4.91
N PHE A 79 16.82 -15.82 3.78
CA PHE A 79 17.26 -14.44 3.71
C PHE A 79 16.38 -13.50 4.54
N GLN A 80 15.07 -13.65 4.51
CA GLN A 80 14.16 -12.85 5.33
C GLN A 80 14.44 -13.02 6.82
N GLN A 81 14.71 -14.23 7.29
CA GLN A 81 15.08 -14.47 8.70
C GLN A 81 16.37 -13.73 9.06
N THR A 82 17.38 -13.82 8.20
CA THR A 82 18.68 -13.14 8.40
C THR A 82 18.51 -11.63 8.48
N VAL A 83 17.78 -11.03 7.53
CA VAL A 83 17.58 -9.59 7.46
C VAL A 83 16.64 -9.10 8.57
N THR A 84 15.65 -9.90 8.97
CA THR A 84 14.80 -9.63 10.13
C THR A 84 15.62 -9.59 11.42
N ALA A 85 16.54 -10.55 11.60
CA ALA A 85 17.44 -10.56 12.76
C ALA A 85 18.38 -9.34 12.78
N PHE A 86 18.88 -8.93 11.61
CA PHE A 86 19.69 -7.72 11.47
C PHE A 86 18.91 -6.46 11.89
N TYR A 87 17.73 -6.22 11.32
CA TYR A 87 16.92 -5.04 11.69
C TYR A 87 16.39 -5.11 13.12
N GLY A 88 16.09 -6.32 13.62
CA GLY A 88 15.63 -6.56 14.98
C GLY A 88 16.70 -6.37 16.05
N ALA A 89 17.98 -6.24 15.66
CA ALA A 89 19.06 -5.89 16.59
C ALA A 89 19.06 -4.40 16.99
N PHE A 90 18.28 -3.57 16.30
CA PHE A 90 18.12 -2.15 16.58
C PHE A 90 16.83 -1.87 17.35
N ASP A 91 16.83 -0.90 18.24
CA ASP A 91 15.62 -0.46 18.96
C ASP A 91 14.72 0.39 18.06
N TYR A 92 15.31 1.30 17.26
CA TYR A 92 14.58 2.08 16.28
C TYR A 92 15.48 2.64 15.15
N LEU A 93 14.85 2.92 14.02
CA LEU A 93 15.35 3.77 12.95
C LEU A 93 14.92 5.22 13.23
N GLU A 94 15.86 6.15 13.31
CA GLU A 94 15.57 7.59 13.35
C GLU A 94 15.82 8.21 11.99
N ILE A 95 14.90 9.05 11.51
CA ILE A 95 15.06 9.87 10.30
C ILE A 95 14.84 11.33 10.69
N THR A 96 15.82 12.18 10.41
CA THR A 96 15.79 13.62 10.71
C THR A 96 15.25 14.44 9.54
N ALA A 97 14.89 15.70 9.81
CA ALA A 97 14.29 16.60 8.82
C ALA A 97 15.16 16.84 7.57
N ASP A 98 16.47 16.75 7.69
CA ASP A 98 17.42 16.86 6.57
C ASP A 98 17.68 15.53 5.85
N GLY A 99 16.92 14.48 6.17
CA GLY A 99 17.00 13.17 5.51
C GLY A 99 18.10 12.27 6.03
N ARG A 100 18.91 12.70 7.00
CA ARG A 100 19.85 11.80 7.68
C ARG A 100 19.07 10.73 8.45
N TYR A 101 19.65 9.54 8.53
CA TYR A 101 19.09 8.47 9.34
C TYR A 101 20.15 7.85 10.24
N ASN A 102 19.71 7.22 11.33
CA ASN A 102 20.53 6.37 12.17
C ASN A 102 19.70 5.20 12.70
N PHE A 103 20.25 3.99 12.67
CA PHE A 103 19.72 2.85 13.40
C PHE A 103 20.36 2.80 14.78
N HIS A 104 19.55 2.93 15.81
CA HIS A 104 20.00 2.98 17.21
C HIS A 104 19.93 1.60 17.84
N GLN A 105 20.99 1.21 18.54
CA GLN A 105 21.03 -0.02 19.31
C GLN A 105 20.43 0.17 20.70
N PRO A 106 19.94 -0.90 21.34
CA PRO A 106 19.50 -0.83 22.73
C PRO A 106 20.60 -0.29 23.66
N GLY A 107 20.29 0.79 24.37
CA GLY A 107 21.22 1.44 25.30
C GLY A 107 22.14 2.49 24.68
N ASP A 108 22.02 2.77 23.37
CA ASP A 108 22.74 3.88 22.75
C ASP A 108 22.33 5.21 23.39
N PRO A 109 23.30 6.07 23.78
CA PRO A 109 22.97 7.43 24.18
C PRO A 109 22.44 8.21 22.97
N THR A 110 21.57 9.20 23.21
CA THR A 110 20.98 10.03 22.14
C THR A 110 22.02 10.73 21.25
N SER A 111 23.23 10.94 21.76
CA SER A 111 24.39 11.47 21.03
C SER A 111 25.50 10.44 20.81
N GLY A 112 25.15 9.15 20.78
CA GLY A 112 26.07 8.05 20.56
C GLY A 112 26.70 8.08 19.16
N PRO A 113 27.82 7.37 18.97
CA PRO A 113 28.38 7.21 17.64
C PRO A 113 27.34 6.55 16.73
N CYS A 114 27.24 7.03 15.49
CA CYS A 114 26.40 6.38 14.50
C CYS A 114 26.90 4.94 14.27
N VAL A 115 26.00 3.96 14.41
CA VAL A 115 26.29 2.55 14.13
C VAL A 115 26.02 2.27 12.66
N TRP A 116 24.84 2.63 12.19
CA TRP A 116 24.49 2.55 10.78
C TRP A 116 23.63 3.75 10.39
N CYS A 117 24.28 4.70 9.72
CA CYS A 117 23.67 5.95 9.29
C CYS A 117 24.03 6.28 7.85
N GLY A 118 23.30 7.24 7.32
CA GLY A 118 23.49 7.76 5.98
C GLY A 118 22.47 8.86 5.71
N THR A 119 22.08 9.00 4.46
CA THR A 119 21.08 10.00 4.06
C THR A 119 20.14 9.42 3.02
N TRP A 120 18.84 9.52 3.29
CA TRP A 120 17.81 9.23 2.31
C TRP A 120 17.66 10.42 1.36
N SER A 121 17.50 10.13 0.07
CA SER A 121 17.06 11.11 -0.93
C SER A 121 15.55 10.99 -1.11
N PHE A 122 14.82 12.10 -1.08
CA PHE A 122 13.38 12.08 -1.33
C PHE A 122 13.07 12.35 -2.80
N SER A 123 12.28 11.46 -3.42
CA SER A 123 11.78 11.65 -4.79
C SER A 123 10.56 10.74 -5.04
N ASN A 124 9.64 11.21 -5.89
CA ASN A 124 8.44 10.47 -6.28
C ASN A 124 7.61 9.96 -5.08
N SER A 125 7.48 10.80 -4.04
CA SER A 125 6.74 10.49 -2.81
C SER A 125 7.30 9.32 -1.96
N SER A 126 8.55 8.93 -2.21
CA SER A 126 9.26 7.89 -1.46
C SER A 126 10.63 8.39 -0.99
N ALA A 127 11.14 7.79 0.09
CA ALA A 127 12.52 7.98 0.51
C ALA A 127 13.41 6.86 -0.06
N TRP A 128 14.52 7.24 -0.69
CA TRP A 128 15.43 6.34 -1.39
C TRP A 128 16.82 6.34 -0.78
N LEU A 129 17.35 5.16 -0.49
CA LEU A 129 18.73 5.00 -0.06
C LEU A 129 19.56 4.63 -1.29
N LYS A 130 20.50 5.50 -1.65
CA LYS A 130 21.36 5.33 -2.83
C LYS A 130 22.48 4.32 -2.54
N LEU A 131 22.11 3.05 -2.40
CA LEU A 131 23.00 1.90 -2.30
C LEU A 131 22.75 0.94 -3.46
N GLU A 132 23.65 -0.01 -3.69
CA GLU A 132 23.50 -1.03 -4.74
C GLU A 132 22.22 -1.85 -4.60
N THR A 133 21.78 -2.14 -3.36
CA THR A 133 20.54 -2.86 -3.07
C THR A 133 19.29 -1.95 -3.01
N ALA A 134 19.48 -0.64 -3.20
CA ALA A 134 18.48 0.42 -3.27
C ALA A 134 17.17 0.16 -2.50
N PRO A 135 17.21 0.07 -1.15
CA PRO A 135 15.98 0.04 -0.40
C PRO A 135 15.25 1.38 -0.53
N ARG A 136 13.93 1.31 -0.52
CA ARG A 136 12.98 2.41 -0.64
C ARG A 136 11.99 2.35 0.50
N LEU A 137 11.67 3.50 1.07
CA LEU A 137 10.63 3.66 2.09
C LEU A 137 9.41 4.34 1.48
N ASP A 138 8.24 3.75 1.73
CA ASP A 138 6.94 4.23 1.27
C ASP A 138 5.99 4.38 2.47
N ILE A 139 5.08 5.36 2.42
CA ILE A 139 3.95 5.48 3.34
C ILE A 139 2.69 5.60 2.48
N TYR A 140 1.64 4.84 2.79
CA TYR A 140 0.45 4.77 1.93
C TYR A 140 -0.79 5.46 2.53
N ALA A 141 -0.70 5.91 3.79
CA ALA A 141 -1.76 6.62 4.49
C ALA A 141 -1.17 7.66 5.43
N LYS A 142 -1.91 8.74 5.67
CA LYS A 142 -1.54 9.74 6.68
C LYS A 142 -1.38 9.08 8.05
N ASP A 143 -0.27 9.37 8.72
CA ASP A 143 0.10 8.78 10.01
C ASP A 143 0.20 7.24 10.01
N GLY A 144 0.26 6.62 8.82
CA GLY A 144 0.35 5.18 8.65
C GLY A 144 1.76 4.65 8.83
N ASP A 145 1.85 3.32 8.87
CA ASP A 145 3.12 2.61 8.89
C ASP A 145 3.94 2.87 7.63
N MET A 146 5.25 2.88 7.82
CA MET A 146 6.23 2.96 6.76
C MET A 146 6.60 1.55 6.28
N GLN A 147 6.63 1.36 4.98
CA GLN A 147 7.05 0.12 4.35
C GLN A 147 8.43 0.30 3.71
N MET A 148 9.37 -0.56 4.05
CA MET A 148 10.66 -0.67 3.38
C MET A 148 10.64 -1.83 2.39
N THR A 149 11.05 -1.56 1.15
CA THR A 149 11.16 -2.55 0.07
C THR A 149 12.52 -2.43 -0.59
N TYR A 150 13.10 -3.53 -1.02
CA TYR A 150 14.29 -3.50 -1.87
C TYR A 150 13.86 -3.52 -3.33
N THR A 151 14.53 -2.71 -4.15
CA THR A 151 14.16 -2.53 -5.56
C THR A 151 15.15 -3.19 -6.52
N VAL A 152 16.30 -3.62 -6.02
CA VAL A 152 17.38 -4.22 -6.81
C VAL A 152 17.82 -5.51 -6.15
N GLU A 153 18.12 -6.50 -7.00
CA GLU A 153 18.68 -7.78 -6.60
C GLU A 153 20.19 -7.78 -6.88
N PRO A 154 21.07 -7.78 -5.86
CA PRO A 154 22.51 -7.72 -6.08
C PRO A 154 23.10 -9.03 -6.63
N ASP A 155 22.50 -10.18 -6.31
CA ASP A 155 22.82 -11.50 -6.87
C ASP A 155 21.54 -12.32 -7.07
N GLU A 156 21.48 -13.16 -8.09
CA GLU A 156 20.27 -13.94 -8.41
C GLU A 156 19.76 -14.80 -7.24
N LYS A 157 20.62 -15.14 -6.28
CA LYS A 157 20.30 -15.97 -5.12
C LYS A 157 19.87 -15.17 -3.90
N SER A 158 20.12 -13.86 -3.83
CA SER A 158 19.95 -13.10 -2.58
C SER A 158 18.50 -12.73 -2.24
N LYS A 159 17.59 -12.78 -3.23
CA LYS A 159 16.14 -12.51 -3.09
C LYS A 159 15.79 -11.23 -2.31
N TYR A 160 16.65 -10.21 -2.33
CA TYR A 160 16.40 -8.93 -1.65
C TYR A 160 15.12 -8.27 -2.13
N ALA A 161 14.87 -8.26 -3.44
CA ALA A 161 13.70 -7.62 -4.02
C ALA A 161 12.36 -8.24 -3.56
N TRP A 162 12.42 -9.38 -2.88
CA TRP A 162 11.27 -10.08 -2.33
C TRP A 162 10.94 -9.60 -0.90
N LEU A 163 11.85 -8.92 -0.23
CA LEU A 163 11.71 -8.55 1.16
C LEU A 163 10.91 -7.26 1.31
N VAL A 164 9.95 -7.31 2.23
CA VAL A 164 9.11 -6.17 2.62
C VAL A 164 9.12 -6.08 4.14
N PHE A 165 9.50 -4.94 4.69
CA PHE A 165 9.52 -4.71 6.14
C PHE A 165 8.60 -3.56 6.52
N GLY A 166 7.81 -3.77 7.57
CA GLY A 166 6.94 -2.74 8.12
C GLY A 166 7.61 -2.06 9.31
N TRP A 167 7.36 -0.75 9.42
CA TRP A 167 7.89 0.10 10.46
C TRP A 167 6.78 0.98 11.01
N THR A 168 6.56 0.94 12.31
CA THR A 168 5.56 1.76 12.99
C THR A 168 6.24 2.94 13.65
N LYS A 169 5.61 4.11 13.54
CA LYS A 169 6.13 5.33 14.15
C LYS A 169 6.12 5.20 15.67
N ALA A 170 7.25 5.46 16.31
CA ALA A 170 7.38 5.51 17.75
C ALA A 170 7.03 6.91 18.28
N GLU A 171 6.45 6.94 19.49
CA GLU A 171 6.14 8.16 20.24
C GLU A 171 7.40 8.92 20.69
#